data_AF-A0A948R5E9-F1
#
_entry.id   AF-A0A948R5E9-F1
#
_cell.length_a   1.000
_cell.length_b   1.000
_cell.length_c   1.000
_cell.angle_alpha   90.00
_cell.angle_beta   90.00
_cell.angle_gamma   90.00
#
_symmetry.space_group_name_H-M   'P 1'
#
loop_
_entity.id
_entity.type
_entity.pdbx_description
1 polymer ?
#
loop_
_entity_poly.entity_id
_entity_poly.type
_entity_poly.pdbx_seq_one_letter_code
_entity_poly.pdbx_strand_id
1 'polypeptide(L)'
;MATLADAPHSANAPFADAPRDWSEGRLSEADLAHIPGDAGWPVVGNTFTMLADPHGFAQRMIDTHGRVYKNRAFGGWQVALIGAEANELLLFNKDKIFSSEQGWGPVLDQLFPRGLMLLDFDHHRIDRRALSIAFKPEPMRHYSGALNRGIAREVADWAGDLRFYPAIKKLTLDLAADSFIGLPWGPEADKINAAFVDMVQASIAPIRKPLPFTKMKKGVDGRAFLVDYFTRETLRRREHGGGQDMFSQFATATREDGSLLPVDEVVDHMNFLMMAAHDTITSSATSLIYHLAANPAWQEKLREEIFAVTGGPDGQGNPRG
;
A
#
# COMPACT_ATOMS: atom_id res chain seq x y z
N MET A 1 1.55 14.98 22.65
CA MET A 1 1.52 15.24 21.19
C MET A 1 2.82 14.73 20.63
N ALA A 2 2.79 13.60 19.89
CA ALA A 2 3.93 13.24 19.07
C ALA A 2 3.99 14.27 17.94
N THR A 3 5.02 15.11 17.95
CA THR A 3 5.38 15.95 16.80
C THR A 3 5.58 15.05 15.59
N LEU A 4 5.22 15.53 14.39
CA LEU A 4 5.71 14.92 13.15
C LEU A 4 7.22 14.77 13.32
N ALA A 5 7.71 13.53 13.35
CA ALA A 5 9.13 13.29 13.43
C ALA A 5 9.79 13.96 12.22
N ASP A 6 10.93 14.60 12.44
CA ASP A 6 11.75 15.09 11.34
C ASP A 6 12.01 13.95 10.36
N ALA A 7 12.02 14.26 9.06
CA ALA A 7 12.29 13.27 8.02
C ALA A 7 13.58 12.50 8.39
N PRO A 8 13.55 11.16 8.41
CA PRO A 8 14.72 10.40 8.80
C PRO A 8 15.87 10.78 7.89
N HIS A 9 16.92 11.38 8.44
CA HIS A 9 18.15 11.57 7.71
C HIS A 9 18.64 10.19 7.24
N SER A 10 18.87 10.04 5.93
CA SER A 10 19.50 8.84 5.36
C SER A 10 20.94 8.75 5.87
N ALA A 11 21.12 8.16 7.05
CA ALA A 11 22.42 8.07 7.71
C ALA A 11 23.45 7.28 6.88
N ASN A 12 23.00 6.55 5.85
CA ASN A 12 23.82 5.74 4.96
C ASN A 12 23.54 6.10 3.49
N ALA A 13 23.82 7.34 3.08
CA ALA A 13 23.94 7.69 1.67
C ALA A 13 25.07 6.82 1.05
N PRO A 14 24.78 5.92 0.09
CA PRO A 14 25.77 4.98 -0.43
C PRO A 14 26.85 5.66 -1.28
N PHE A 15 26.65 6.92 -1.67
CA PHE A 15 27.60 7.73 -2.43
C PHE A 15 27.61 9.18 -1.89
N ALA A 16 28.77 9.84 -1.96
CA ALA A 16 29.05 11.11 -1.28
C ALA A 16 28.10 12.27 -1.64
N ASP A 17 27.49 12.22 -2.84
CA ASP A 17 26.61 13.27 -3.39
C ASP A 17 25.14 12.84 -3.50
N ALA A 18 24.72 11.78 -2.80
CA ALA A 18 23.31 11.37 -2.82
C ALA A 18 22.42 12.47 -2.20
N PRO A 19 21.27 12.79 -2.82
CA PRO A 19 20.34 13.78 -2.28
C PRO A 19 19.86 13.34 -0.89
N ARG A 20 19.75 14.30 0.03
CA ARG A 20 19.26 14.05 1.39
C ARG A 20 17.74 14.04 1.45
N ASP A 21 17.09 14.72 0.50
CA ASP A 21 15.65 14.84 0.37
C ASP A 21 15.24 14.78 -1.10
N TRP A 22 14.03 14.29 -1.39
CA TRP A 22 13.54 14.06 -2.76
C TRP A 22 13.29 15.36 -3.53
N SER A 23 13.34 16.51 -2.86
CA SER A 23 13.35 17.83 -3.49
C SER A 23 14.73 18.25 -4.01
N GLU A 24 15.82 17.60 -3.56
CA GLU A 24 17.20 17.86 -3.97
C GLU A 24 17.57 17.06 -5.24
N GLY A 25 18.60 17.51 -5.96
CA GLY A 25 19.20 16.72 -7.05
C GLY A 25 18.29 16.38 -8.23
N ARG A 26 17.21 17.14 -8.44
CA ARG A 26 16.26 16.88 -9.55
C ARG A 26 16.95 17.00 -10.90
N LEU A 27 16.97 15.89 -11.62
CA LEU A 27 17.55 15.80 -12.96
C LEU A 27 16.86 16.78 -13.91
N SER A 28 17.68 17.57 -14.61
CA SER A 28 17.24 18.45 -15.68
C SER A 28 17.07 17.67 -16.98
N GLU A 29 16.45 18.32 -17.96
CA GLU A 29 16.37 17.76 -19.32
C GLU A 29 17.75 17.52 -19.95
N ALA A 30 18.73 18.38 -19.63
CA ALA A 30 20.09 18.29 -20.12
C ALA A 30 20.81 17.05 -19.57
N ASP A 31 20.63 16.74 -18.29
CA ASP A 31 21.20 15.56 -17.64
C ASP A 31 20.70 14.26 -18.31
N LEU A 32 19.44 14.28 -18.76
CA LEU A 32 18.77 13.17 -19.42
C LEU A 32 18.80 13.26 -20.95
N ALA A 33 19.57 14.16 -21.55
CA ALA A 33 19.55 14.39 -23.01
C ALA A 33 19.94 13.14 -23.82
N HIS A 34 20.76 12.28 -23.24
CA HIS A 34 21.23 11.02 -23.84
C HIS A 34 20.19 9.89 -23.83
N ILE A 35 19.07 10.04 -23.10
CA ILE A 35 17.98 9.05 -23.05
C ILE A 35 16.85 9.50 -23.99
N PRO A 36 16.39 8.63 -24.91
CA PRO A 36 15.31 8.97 -25.83
C PRO A 36 13.98 9.15 -25.09
N GLY A 37 13.08 9.99 -25.60
CA GLY A 37 11.78 10.23 -24.98
C GLY A 37 11.20 11.59 -25.34
N ASP A 38 10.08 11.95 -24.71
CA ASP A 38 9.39 13.22 -24.95
C ASP A 38 9.01 13.96 -23.65
N ALA A 39 8.88 15.28 -23.78
CA ALA A 39 8.53 16.17 -22.68
C ALA A 39 7.01 16.35 -22.50
N GLY A 40 6.21 15.91 -23.48
CA GLY A 40 4.76 16.13 -23.50
C GLY A 40 4.36 17.61 -23.57
N TRP A 41 3.18 17.92 -23.02
CA TRP A 41 2.62 19.27 -23.01
C TRP A 41 3.41 20.22 -22.10
N PRO A 42 3.43 21.54 -22.38
CA PRO A 42 3.98 22.52 -21.46
C PRO A 42 3.36 22.40 -20.07
N VAL A 43 4.18 22.57 -19.03
CA VAL A 43 3.82 22.51 -17.59
C VAL A 43 3.43 21.12 -17.06
N VAL A 44 2.54 20.40 -17.74
CA VAL A 44 1.94 19.13 -17.25
C VAL A 44 2.58 17.88 -17.85
N GLY A 45 3.41 18.05 -18.87
CA GLY A 45 4.05 16.97 -19.60
C GLY A 45 3.06 15.96 -20.14
N ASN A 46 3.34 14.68 -19.94
CA ASN A 46 2.48 13.57 -20.34
C ASN A 46 1.50 13.12 -19.26
N THR A 47 1.40 13.83 -18.13
CA THR A 47 0.63 13.37 -16.95
C THR A 47 -0.79 12.95 -17.31
N PHE A 48 -1.53 13.78 -18.05
CA PHE A 48 -2.92 13.46 -18.39
C PHE A 48 -3.04 12.39 -19.48
N THR A 49 -2.14 12.38 -20.47
CA THR A 49 -2.07 11.33 -21.48
C THR A 49 -1.84 9.96 -20.84
N MET A 50 -0.91 9.91 -19.89
CA MET A 50 -0.58 8.70 -19.16
C MET A 50 -1.69 8.26 -18.19
N LEU A 51 -2.37 9.19 -17.52
CA LEU A 51 -3.51 8.86 -16.64
C LEU A 51 -4.73 8.39 -17.42
N ALA A 52 -4.93 8.86 -18.65
CA ALA A 52 -6.07 8.47 -19.48
C ALA A 52 -5.96 7.04 -20.01
N ASP A 53 -4.76 6.61 -20.39
CA ASP A 53 -4.47 5.25 -20.86
C ASP A 53 -3.02 4.86 -20.53
N PRO A 54 -2.75 4.34 -19.32
CA PRO A 54 -1.39 4.00 -18.90
C PRO A 54 -0.74 2.93 -19.77
N HIS A 55 -1.51 1.92 -20.20
CA HIS A 55 -1.01 0.81 -21.00
C HIS A 55 -0.73 1.23 -22.43
N GLY A 56 -1.67 1.94 -23.09
CA GLY A 56 -1.44 2.48 -24.42
C GLY A 56 -0.35 3.55 -24.44
N PHE A 57 -0.22 4.35 -23.38
CA PHE A 57 0.91 5.24 -23.19
C PHE A 57 2.24 4.50 -23.17
N ALA A 58 2.37 3.49 -22.31
CA ALA A 58 3.61 2.71 -22.19
C ALA A 58 3.95 2.00 -23.51
N GLN A 59 2.98 1.38 -24.17
CA GLN A 59 3.18 0.69 -25.45
C GLN A 59 3.69 1.66 -26.53
N ARG A 60 3.04 2.81 -26.70
CA ARG A 60 3.48 3.84 -27.67
C ARG A 60 4.91 4.32 -27.39
N MET A 61 5.26 4.56 -26.13
CA MET A 61 6.61 4.99 -25.77
C MET A 61 7.65 3.91 -26.09
N ILE A 62 7.32 2.63 -25.85
CA ILE A 62 8.18 1.50 -26.22
C ILE A 62 8.37 1.42 -27.73
N ASP A 63 7.28 1.53 -28.49
CA ASP A 63 7.32 1.42 -29.96
C ASP A 63 8.11 2.58 -30.59
N THR A 64 8.11 3.75 -29.96
CA THR A 64 8.76 4.98 -30.49
C THR A 64 10.20 5.16 -30.02
N HIS A 65 10.48 4.85 -28.74
CA HIS A 65 11.74 5.17 -28.08
C HIS A 65 12.51 3.95 -27.58
N GLY A 66 11.92 2.76 -27.68
CA GLY A 66 12.48 1.53 -27.12
C GLY A 66 12.14 1.35 -25.64
N ARG A 67 12.72 0.29 -25.06
CA ARG A 67 12.38 -0.17 -23.70
C ARG A 67 12.96 0.68 -22.56
N VAL A 68 13.85 1.61 -22.87
CA VAL A 68 14.40 2.59 -21.94
C VAL A 68 14.12 3.96 -22.51
N TYR A 69 13.26 4.72 -21.84
CA TYR A 69 12.87 6.04 -22.31
C TYR A 69 12.66 7.02 -21.15
N LYS A 70 12.92 8.30 -21.40
CA LYS A 70 12.54 9.38 -20.49
C LYS A 70 11.15 9.90 -20.82
N ASN A 71 10.46 10.38 -19.80
CA ASN A 71 9.13 10.95 -19.90
C ASN A 71 9.00 12.04 -18.84
N ARG A 72 8.43 13.19 -19.20
CA ARG A 72 8.07 14.21 -18.22
C ARG A 72 6.62 14.01 -17.76
N ALA A 73 6.42 13.58 -16.53
CA ALA A 73 5.10 13.40 -15.92
C ALA A 73 5.13 13.71 -14.42
N PHE A 74 3.97 14.00 -13.84
CA PHE A 74 3.79 14.30 -12.41
C PHE A 74 4.74 15.38 -11.86
N GLY A 75 5.09 16.37 -12.69
CA GLY A 75 5.92 17.50 -12.29
C GLY A 75 7.43 17.24 -12.32
N GLY A 76 7.88 16.11 -12.85
CA GLY A 76 9.31 15.78 -12.98
C GLY A 76 9.64 14.94 -14.21
N TRP A 77 10.92 14.73 -14.44
CA TRP A 77 11.41 13.74 -15.40
C TRP A 77 11.47 12.36 -14.74
N GLN A 78 11.09 11.34 -15.48
CA GLN A 78 11.08 9.94 -15.08
C GLN A 78 11.75 9.13 -16.19
N VAL A 79 12.48 8.08 -15.83
CA VAL A 79 13.05 7.12 -16.78
C VAL A 79 12.33 5.79 -16.59
N ALA A 80 11.65 5.33 -17.64
CA ALA A 80 11.06 4.01 -17.68
C ALA A 80 12.11 2.98 -18.05
N LEU A 81 12.13 1.89 -17.31
CA LEU A 81 13.05 0.76 -17.47
C LEU A 81 12.20 -0.50 -17.68
N ILE A 82 12.14 -1.00 -18.92
CA ILE A 82 11.26 -2.12 -19.28
C ILE A 82 12.09 -3.33 -19.74
N GLY A 83 11.85 -4.50 -19.15
CA GLY A 83 12.50 -5.75 -19.55
C GLY A 83 13.24 -6.43 -18.40
N ALA A 84 13.68 -7.67 -18.63
CA ALA A 84 14.23 -8.52 -17.58
C ALA A 84 15.56 -7.96 -17.04
N GLU A 85 16.43 -7.48 -17.93
CA GLU A 85 17.73 -6.92 -17.59
C GLU A 85 17.59 -5.63 -16.77
N ALA A 86 16.63 -4.78 -17.15
CA ALA A 86 16.34 -3.53 -16.46
C ALA A 86 15.72 -3.79 -15.08
N ASN A 87 14.82 -4.79 -15.00
CA ASN A 87 14.26 -5.26 -13.73
C ASN A 87 15.35 -5.87 -12.83
N GLU A 88 16.30 -6.63 -13.38
CA GLU A 88 17.43 -7.16 -12.61
C GLU A 88 18.25 -6.02 -12.00
N LEU A 89 18.63 -5.03 -12.80
CA LEU A 89 19.36 -3.85 -12.34
C LEU A 89 18.62 -3.12 -11.20
N LEU A 90 17.34 -2.81 -11.42
CA LEU A 90 16.55 -2.00 -10.50
C LEU A 90 16.16 -2.76 -9.22
N LEU A 91 15.71 -4.02 -9.35
CA LEU A 91 15.17 -4.79 -8.22
C LEU A 91 16.25 -5.43 -7.36
N PHE A 92 17.39 -5.86 -7.96
CA PHE A 92 18.50 -6.34 -7.14
C PHE A 92 19.27 -5.19 -6.51
N ASN A 93 19.44 -4.07 -7.24
CA ASN A 93 20.07 -2.86 -6.75
C ASN A 93 21.37 -3.14 -5.95
N LYS A 94 22.24 -4.00 -6.50
CA LYS A 94 23.41 -4.57 -5.78
C LYS A 94 24.34 -3.47 -5.25
N ASP A 95 24.47 -2.40 -6.02
CA ASP A 95 25.32 -1.26 -5.73
C ASP A 95 24.59 -0.15 -4.93
N LYS A 96 23.32 -0.38 -4.55
CA LYS A 96 22.50 0.57 -3.77
C LYS A 96 22.37 1.96 -4.42
N ILE A 97 22.31 2.02 -5.74
CA ILE A 97 22.22 3.27 -6.52
C ILE A 97 20.78 3.76 -6.72
N PHE A 98 19.77 2.93 -6.47
CA PHE A 98 18.36 3.31 -6.50
C PHE A 98 17.80 3.45 -5.09
N SER A 99 17.05 4.52 -4.85
CA SER A 99 16.38 4.79 -3.58
C SER A 99 14.86 4.76 -3.78
N SER A 100 14.19 3.95 -2.95
CA SER A 100 12.73 3.88 -2.91
C SER A 100 12.16 5.10 -2.19
N GLU A 101 12.84 5.57 -1.14
CA GLU A 101 12.47 6.77 -0.38
C GLU A 101 12.41 7.99 -1.30
N GLN A 102 13.49 8.23 -2.04
CA GLN A 102 13.63 9.38 -2.93
C GLN A 102 12.67 9.27 -4.13
N GLY A 103 12.45 8.05 -4.64
CA GLY A 103 11.53 7.81 -5.77
C GLY A 103 10.06 8.03 -5.42
N TRP A 104 9.62 7.59 -4.24
CA TRP A 104 8.23 7.74 -3.79
C TRP A 104 7.95 9.07 -3.10
N GLY A 105 8.99 9.74 -2.58
CA GLY A 105 8.91 10.99 -1.85
C GLY A 105 7.95 12.03 -2.43
N PRO A 106 8.10 12.41 -3.73
CA PRO A 106 7.24 13.42 -4.36
C PRO A 106 5.74 13.06 -4.41
N VAL A 107 5.40 11.78 -4.27
CA VAL A 107 4.04 11.26 -4.46
C VAL A 107 3.39 10.90 -3.13
N LEU A 108 4.13 10.28 -2.22
CA LEU A 108 3.59 9.61 -1.05
C LEU A 108 4.05 10.19 0.29
N ASP A 109 5.15 10.93 0.37
CA ASP A 109 5.76 11.34 1.65
C ASP A 109 4.81 12.15 2.55
N GLN A 110 4.04 13.08 1.99
CA GLN A 110 3.06 13.87 2.76
C GLN A 110 1.91 13.03 3.35
N LEU A 111 1.71 11.81 2.86
CA LEU A 111 0.57 10.95 3.18
C LEU A 111 1.01 9.71 3.97
N PHE A 112 2.12 9.08 3.59
CA PHE A 112 2.60 7.82 4.15
C PHE A 112 4.12 7.86 4.34
N PRO A 113 4.66 8.86 5.07
CA PRO A 113 6.09 8.93 5.32
C PRO A 113 6.51 7.66 6.08
N ARG A 114 7.75 7.22 5.86
CA ARG A 114 8.30 6.02 6.48
C ARG A 114 7.52 4.71 6.26
N GLY A 115 6.51 4.71 5.38
CA GLY A 115 5.84 3.47 4.99
C GLY A 115 6.88 2.47 4.50
N LEU A 116 6.74 1.19 4.81
CA LEU A 116 7.81 0.21 4.60
C LEU A 116 8.37 0.20 3.16
N MET A 117 7.54 0.44 2.15
CA MET A 117 7.96 0.54 0.74
C MET A 117 8.79 1.80 0.41
N LEU A 118 8.68 2.85 1.23
CA LEU A 118 9.38 4.12 1.10
C LEU A 118 10.68 4.15 1.93
N LEU A 119 11.07 3.04 2.56
CA LEU A 119 12.33 2.96 3.31
C LEU A 119 13.43 2.35 2.46
N ASP A 120 14.65 2.79 2.70
CA ASP A 120 15.84 2.25 2.06
C ASP A 120 16.68 1.36 2.98
N PHE A 121 17.39 0.43 2.34
CA PHE A 121 18.52 -0.32 2.88
C PHE A 121 18.33 -0.86 4.31
N ASP A 122 19.11 -0.36 5.27
CA ASP A 122 19.17 -0.87 6.64
C ASP A 122 17.90 -0.53 7.43
N HIS A 123 17.35 0.66 7.25
CA HIS A 123 16.07 1.04 7.88
C HIS A 123 14.95 0.12 7.39
N HIS A 124 14.84 -0.09 6.07
CA HIS A 124 13.89 -1.05 5.52
C HIS A 124 14.12 -2.46 6.10
N ARG A 125 15.37 -2.93 6.20
CA ARG A 125 15.67 -4.27 6.73
C ARG A 125 15.25 -4.41 8.20
N ILE A 126 15.59 -3.44 9.04
CA ILE A 126 15.30 -3.45 10.48
C ILE A 126 13.79 -3.45 10.70
N ASP A 127 13.08 -2.50 10.08
CA ASP A 127 11.64 -2.34 10.25
C ASP A 127 10.89 -3.53 9.66
N ARG A 128 11.26 -3.99 8.45
CA ARG A 128 10.67 -5.19 7.84
C ARG A 128 10.81 -6.40 8.75
N ARG A 129 11.97 -6.58 9.37
CA ARG A 129 12.21 -7.71 10.28
C ARG A 129 11.33 -7.60 11.52
N ALA A 130 11.24 -6.44 12.15
CA ALA A 130 10.39 -6.23 13.32
C ALA A 130 8.90 -6.49 13.00
N LEU A 131 8.41 -5.94 11.88
CA LEU A 131 7.01 -6.08 11.47
C LEU A 131 6.65 -7.49 10.98
N SER A 132 7.63 -8.26 10.46
CA SER A 132 7.40 -9.63 9.99
C SER A 132 6.83 -10.57 11.07
N ILE A 133 6.99 -10.21 12.35
CA ILE A 133 6.47 -10.97 13.49
C ILE A 133 4.95 -11.12 13.41
N ALA A 134 4.21 -10.08 12.99
CA ALA A 134 2.76 -10.15 12.87
C ALA A 134 2.28 -11.06 11.72
N PHE A 135 3.18 -11.44 10.82
CA PHE A 135 2.90 -12.32 9.69
C PHE A 135 3.40 -13.75 9.92
N LYS A 136 3.83 -14.09 11.14
CA LYS A 136 4.20 -15.47 11.49
C LYS A 136 2.96 -16.38 11.54
N PRO A 137 3.15 -17.71 11.38
CA PRO A 137 2.02 -18.65 11.31
C PRO A 137 1.06 -18.61 12.52
N GLU A 138 1.56 -18.30 13.71
CA GLU A 138 0.74 -18.24 14.93
C GLU A 138 -0.24 -17.06 14.93
N PRO A 139 0.18 -15.78 14.78
CA PRO A 139 -0.75 -14.67 14.59
C PRO A 139 -1.68 -14.85 13.39
N MET A 140 -1.16 -15.39 12.28
CA MET A 140 -1.96 -15.61 11.06
C MET A 140 -3.13 -16.56 11.27
N ARG A 141 -2.97 -17.61 12.10
CA ARG A 141 -4.08 -18.50 12.46
C ARG A 141 -5.17 -17.77 13.23
N HIS A 142 -4.80 -16.84 14.12
CA HIS A 142 -5.77 -16.02 14.83
C HIS A 142 -6.55 -15.11 13.87
N TYR A 143 -5.85 -14.44 12.94
CA TYR A 143 -6.49 -13.55 11.96
C TYR A 143 -7.42 -14.32 11.02
N SER A 144 -7.01 -15.51 10.58
CA SER A 144 -7.84 -16.38 9.74
C SER A 144 -9.22 -16.64 10.36
N GLY A 145 -9.28 -16.89 11.67
CA GLY A 145 -10.56 -17.06 12.37
C GLY A 145 -11.45 -15.82 12.34
N ALA A 146 -10.88 -14.62 12.54
CA ALA A 146 -11.61 -13.36 12.46
C ALA A 146 -12.08 -13.06 11.02
N LEU A 147 -11.18 -13.24 10.05
CA LEU A 147 -11.47 -13.06 8.63
C LEU A 147 -12.60 -13.98 8.16
N ASN A 148 -12.54 -15.27 8.49
CA ASN A 148 -13.58 -16.23 8.10
C ASN A 148 -14.95 -15.86 8.66
N ARG A 149 -15.03 -15.40 9.91
CA ARG A 149 -16.30 -14.95 10.50
C ARG A 149 -16.85 -13.70 9.77
N GLY A 150 -15.99 -12.73 9.50
CA GLY A 150 -16.38 -11.50 8.79
C GLY A 150 -16.83 -11.78 7.35
N ILE A 151 -16.09 -12.62 6.63
CA ILE A 151 -16.41 -13.05 5.26
C ILE A 151 -17.73 -13.80 5.24
N ALA A 152 -17.89 -14.84 6.08
CA ALA A 152 -19.10 -15.65 6.10
C ALA A 152 -20.35 -14.81 6.38
N ARG A 153 -20.26 -13.85 7.31
CA ARG A 153 -21.37 -12.96 7.64
C ARG A 153 -21.77 -12.07 6.47
N GLU A 154 -20.81 -11.40 5.83
CA GLU A 154 -21.13 -10.47 4.73
C GLU A 154 -21.60 -11.21 3.48
N VAL A 155 -20.98 -12.34 3.15
CA VAL A 155 -21.32 -13.14 1.97
C VAL A 155 -22.70 -13.80 2.10
N ALA A 156 -23.17 -14.08 3.32
CA ALA A 156 -24.52 -14.62 3.54
C ALA A 156 -25.63 -13.70 3.03
N ASP A 157 -25.38 -12.38 3.01
CA ASP A 157 -26.33 -11.37 2.53
C ASP A 157 -26.22 -11.13 1.01
N TRP A 158 -25.23 -11.73 0.34
CA TRP A 158 -25.05 -11.58 -1.11
C TRP A 158 -26.01 -12.50 -1.86
N ALA A 159 -26.97 -11.90 -2.58
CA ALA A 159 -27.94 -12.63 -3.39
C ALA A 159 -28.27 -11.89 -4.69
N GLY A 160 -28.64 -12.67 -5.71
CA GLY A 160 -29.06 -12.14 -7.02
C GLY A 160 -27.97 -11.37 -7.76
N ASP A 161 -28.39 -10.40 -8.57
CA ASP A 161 -27.49 -9.54 -9.33
C ASP A 161 -26.77 -8.55 -8.40
N LEU A 162 -25.45 -8.70 -8.28
CA LEU A 162 -24.62 -7.90 -7.40
C LEU A 162 -23.51 -7.19 -8.18
N ARG A 163 -23.31 -5.90 -7.88
CA ARG A 163 -22.08 -5.21 -8.28
C ARG A 163 -20.93 -5.69 -7.39
N PHE A 164 -20.19 -6.69 -7.86
CA PHE A 164 -19.16 -7.35 -7.07
C PHE A 164 -18.04 -6.42 -6.59
N TYR A 165 -17.52 -5.53 -7.46
CA TYR A 165 -16.41 -4.64 -7.08
C TYR A 165 -16.73 -3.74 -5.88
N PRO A 166 -17.85 -2.98 -5.83
CA PRO A 166 -18.25 -2.27 -4.62
C PRO A 166 -18.42 -3.17 -3.38
N ALA A 167 -19.01 -4.36 -3.55
CA ALA A 167 -19.28 -5.28 -2.44
C ALA A 167 -17.98 -5.84 -1.84
N ILE A 168 -17.05 -6.34 -2.66
CA ILE A 168 -15.76 -6.84 -2.20
C ILE A 168 -14.87 -5.71 -1.66
N LYS A 169 -15.01 -4.48 -2.20
CA LYS A 169 -14.31 -3.31 -1.68
C LYS A 169 -14.77 -2.95 -0.27
N LYS A 170 -16.07 -3.01 -0.01
CA LYS A 170 -16.63 -2.81 1.33
C LYS A 170 -16.15 -3.91 2.28
N LEU A 171 -16.35 -5.17 1.90
CA LEU A 171 -15.92 -6.33 2.70
C LEU A 171 -14.42 -6.26 3.08
N THR A 172 -13.54 -5.90 2.15
CA THR A 172 -12.10 -5.85 2.44
C THR A 172 -11.69 -4.71 3.38
N LEU A 173 -12.32 -3.52 3.31
CA LEU A 173 -12.12 -2.45 4.31
C LEU A 173 -12.53 -2.90 5.70
N ASP A 174 -13.72 -3.46 5.74
CA ASP A 174 -14.39 -3.91 6.93
C ASP A 174 -13.57 -4.98 7.67
N LEU A 175 -13.05 -5.97 6.92
CA LEU A 175 -12.14 -6.99 7.44
C LEU A 175 -10.81 -6.40 7.92
N ALA A 176 -10.27 -5.40 7.22
CA ALA A 176 -9.05 -4.72 7.64
C ALA A 176 -9.26 -3.95 8.96
N ALA A 177 -10.40 -3.26 9.12
CA ALA A 177 -10.72 -2.56 10.36
C ALA A 177 -10.84 -3.52 11.56
N ASP A 178 -11.51 -4.66 11.39
CA ASP A 178 -11.67 -5.67 12.44
C ASP A 178 -10.36 -6.42 12.73
N SER A 179 -9.71 -7.00 11.70
CA SER A 179 -8.54 -7.85 11.89
C SER A 179 -7.23 -7.09 12.13
N PHE A 180 -7.06 -5.90 11.53
CA PHE A 180 -5.83 -5.12 11.68
C PHE A 180 -5.92 -4.13 12.83
N ILE A 181 -7.02 -3.40 12.96
CA ILE A 181 -7.17 -2.38 14.02
C ILE A 181 -7.82 -2.98 15.27
N GLY A 182 -8.58 -4.08 15.18
CA GLY A 182 -9.30 -4.61 16.34
C GLY A 182 -10.48 -3.73 16.76
N LEU A 183 -11.05 -2.96 15.83
CA LEU A 183 -12.18 -2.09 16.09
C LEU A 183 -13.50 -2.78 15.77
N PRO A 184 -14.49 -2.73 16.67
CA PRO A 184 -15.84 -3.11 16.32
C PRO A 184 -16.43 -2.11 15.32
N TRP A 185 -17.37 -2.63 14.55
CA TRP A 185 -18.19 -1.93 13.57
C TRP A 185 -18.89 -0.71 14.19
N GLY A 186 -18.88 0.43 13.49
CA GLY A 186 -19.64 1.62 13.91
C GLY A 186 -19.05 2.96 13.47
N PRO A 187 -19.59 4.08 14.00
CA PRO A 187 -19.26 5.44 13.56
C PRO A 187 -17.77 5.82 13.69
N GLU A 188 -17.02 5.17 14.57
CA GLU A 188 -15.58 5.37 14.70
C GLU A 188 -14.81 4.72 13.55
N ALA A 189 -15.15 3.47 13.21
CA ALA A 189 -14.60 2.77 12.05
C ALA A 189 -14.92 3.53 10.75
N ASP A 190 -16.11 4.13 10.63
CA ASP A 190 -16.49 4.94 9.47
C ASP A 190 -15.60 6.19 9.29
N LYS A 191 -15.27 6.88 10.39
CA LYS A 191 -14.38 8.05 10.36
C LYS A 191 -12.96 7.67 9.96
N ILE A 192 -12.47 6.56 10.49
CA ILE A 192 -11.16 5.99 10.18
C ILE A 192 -11.11 5.61 8.69
N ASN A 193 -12.12 4.89 8.20
CA ASN A 193 -12.27 4.53 6.79
C ASN A 193 -12.31 5.77 5.88
N ALA A 194 -13.06 6.81 6.25
CA ALA A 194 -13.13 8.04 5.48
C ALA A 194 -11.76 8.74 5.39
N ALA A 195 -11.04 8.85 6.51
CA ALA A 195 -9.69 9.42 6.55
C ALA A 195 -8.72 8.64 5.66
N PHE A 196 -8.79 7.30 5.67
CA PHE A 196 -7.99 6.46 4.79
C PHE A 196 -8.30 6.67 3.31
N VAL A 197 -9.58 6.67 2.94
CA VAL A 197 -10.00 6.90 1.55
C VAL A 197 -9.49 8.26 1.06
N ASP A 198 -9.57 9.30 1.90
CA ASP A 198 -9.05 10.63 1.57
C ASP A 198 -7.53 10.61 1.35
N MET A 199 -6.75 9.89 2.17
CA MET A 199 -5.31 9.71 1.96
C MET A 199 -4.99 8.95 0.66
N VAL A 200 -5.69 7.86 0.38
CA VAL A 200 -5.49 7.08 -0.86
C VAL A 200 -5.81 7.94 -2.08
N GLN A 201 -6.92 8.68 -2.06
CA GLN A 201 -7.32 9.57 -3.14
C GLN A 201 -6.36 10.75 -3.35
N ALA A 202 -5.70 11.21 -2.29
CA ALA A 202 -4.66 12.22 -2.39
C ALA A 202 -3.40 11.71 -3.10
N SER A 203 -3.05 10.42 -2.97
CA SER A 203 -1.84 9.84 -3.59
C SER A 203 -1.84 9.91 -5.12
N ILE A 204 -3.02 9.92 -5.74
CA ILE A 204 -3.21 10.02 -7.19
C ILE A 204 -3.65 11.44 -7.64
N ALA A 205 -3.70 12.41 -6.74
CA ALA A 205 -4.17 13.75 -7.07
C ALA A 205 -3.11 14.52 -7.90
N PRO A 206 -3.49 15.19 -9.01
CA PRO A 206 -2.56 16.01 -9.78
C PRO A 206 -1.99 17.19 -8.98
N ILE A 207 -2.80 17.79 -8.11
CA ILE A 207 -2.39 18.90 -7.24
C ILE A 207 -1.70 18.32 -6.00
N ARG A 208 -0.38 18.49 -5.91
CA ARG A 208 0.46 17.92 -4.84
C ARG A 208 0.66 18.82 -3.61
N LYS A 209 0.08 20.03 -3.62
CA LYS A 209 0.11 20.95 -2.48
C LYS A 209 -1.21 20.84 -1.71
N PRO A 210 -1.21 20.81 -0.35
CA PRO A 210 -2.41 20.70 0.47
C PRO A 210 -3.16 22.03 0.55
N LEU A 211 -3.69 22.50 -0.58
CA LEU A 211 -4.46 23.74 -0.67
C LEU A 211 -5.94 23.49 -0.31
N PRO A 212 -6.66 24.51 0.21
CA PRO A 212 -8.10 24.39 0.47
C PRO A 212 -8.86 23.79 -0.72
N PHE A 213 -9.83 22.93 -0.43
CA PHE A 213 -10.70 22.24 -1.40
C PHE A 213 -10.01 21.21 -2.32
N THR A 214 -8.72 20.92 -2.13
CA THR A 214 -8.02 19.88 -2.90
C THR A 214 -8.13 18.50 -2.25
N LYS A 215 -8.04 17.43 -3.06
CA LYS A 215 -7.89 16.05 -2.55
C LYS A 215 -6.66 15.92 -1.64
N MET A 216 -5.56 16.60 -1.98
CA MET A 216 -4.34 16.57 -1.18
C MET A 216 -4.57 17.12 0.24
N LYS A 217 -5.30 18.23 0.39
CA LYS A 217 -5.63 18.76 1.73
C LYS A 217 -6.46 17.77 2.55
N LYS A 218 -7.46 17.13 1.94
CA LYS A 218 -8.26 16.09 2.61
C LYS A 218 -7.40 14.91 3.06
N GLY A 219 -6.48 14.46 2.21
CA GLY A 219 -5.56 13.38 2.56
C GLY A 219 -4.63 13.73 3.72
N VAL A 220 -4.05 14.94 3.72
CA VAL A 220 -3.20 15.41 4.83
C VAL A 220 -3.99 15.55 6.14
N ASP A 221 -5.24 16.01 6.08
CA ASP A 221 -6.12 16.09 7.25
C ASP A 221 -6.50 14.69 7.78
N GLY A 222 -6.81 13.77 6.86
CA GLY A 222 -7.05 12.37 7.17
C GLY A 222 -5.85 11.72 7.85
N ARG A 223 -4.63 11.99 7.35
CA ARG A 223 -3.39 11.54 7.98
C ARG A 223 -3.25 12.09 9.41
N ALA A 224 -3.46 13.38 9.61
CA ALA A 224 -3.34 13.99 10.94
C ALA A 224 -4.30 13.34 11.96
N PHE A 225 -5.54 13.07 11.53
CA PHE A 225 -6.51 12.34 12.34
C PHE A 225 -6.03 10.92 12.69
N LEU A 226 -5.54 10.17 11.70
CA LEU A 226 -5.09 8.79 11.90
C LEU A 226 -3.81 8.69 12.73
N VAL A 227 -2.89 9.64 12.60
CA VAL A 227 -1.69 9.72 13.46
C VAL A 227 -2.09 9.92 14.92
N ASP A 228 -3.00 10.84 15.21
CA ASP A 228 -3.51 11.06 16.57
C ASP A 228 -4.20 9.80 17.12
N TYR A 229 -5.06 9.18 16.31
CA TYR A 229 -5.76 7.96 16.66
C TYR A 229 -4.79 6.80 16.98
N PHE A 230 -3.89 6.46 16.07
CA PHE A 230 -2.95 5.35 16.24
C PHE A 230 -1.90 5.60 17.30
N THR A 231 -1.53 6.86 17.56
CA THR A 231 -0.65 7.20 18.69
C THR A 231 -1.30 6.81 20.01
N ARG A 232 -2.56 7.23 20.23
CA ARG A 232 -3.29 6.87 21.45
C ARG A 232 -3.43 5.37 21.60
N GLU A 233 -3.79 4.69 20.51
CA GLU A 233 -4.06 3.26 20.54
C GLU A 233 -2.79 2.42 20.73
N THR A 234 -1.65 2.85 20.17
CA THR A 234 -0.35 2.23 20.41
C THR A 234 0.03 2.31 21.89
N LEU A 235 -0.11 3.49 22.50
CA LEU A 235 0.20 3.69 23.92
C LEU A 235 -0.71 2.84 24.81
N ARG A 236 -2.03 2.87 24.55
CA ARG A 236 -3.01 2.07 25.28
C ARG A 236 -2.67 0.58 25.25
N ARG A 237 -2.30 0.04 24.08
CA ARG A 237 -1.95 -1.38 23.92
C ARG A 237 -0.69 -1.76 24.66
N ARG A 238 0.33 -0.90 24.64
CA ARG A 238 1.58 -1.12 25.40
C ARG A 238 1.31 -1.21 26.90
N GLU A 239 0.44 -0.34 27.42
CA GLU A 239 0.06 -0.33 28.84
C GLU A 239 -0.68 -1.62 29.26
N HIS A 240 -1.51 -2.18 28.38
CA HIS A 240 -2.30 -3.39 28.66
C HIS A 240 -1.59 -4.70 28.30
N GLY A 241 -0.31 -4.65 27.90
CA GLY A 241 0.48 -5.84 27.55
C GLY A 241 0.19 -6.42 26.16
N GLY A 242 -0.49 -5.67 25.29
CA GLY A 242 -0.78 -6.06 23.91
C GLY A 242 -2.06 -6.87 23.75
N GLY A 243 -2.07 -7.73 22.73
CA GLY A 243 -3.23 -8.44 22.21
C GLY A 243 -2.85 -9.34 21.04
N GLN A 244 -3.80 -10.13 20.56
CA GLN A 244 -3.54 -11.10 19.50
C GLN A 244 -3.69 -10.54 18.10
N ASP A 245 -4.35 -9.39 17.94
CA ASP A 245 -4.57 -8.72 16.65
C ASP A 245 -3.29 -8.06 16.10
N MET A 246 -3.29 -7.69 14.83
CA MET A 246 -2.10 -7.20 14.13
C MET A 246 -1.54 -5.89 14.71
N PHE A 247 -2.39 -4.94 15.07
CA PHE A 247 -1.93 -3.70 15.66
C PHE A 247 -1.31 -3.94 17.04
N SER A 248 -1.83 -4.91 17.80
CA SER A 248 -1.17 -5.28 19.05
C SER A 248 0.23 -5.86 18.81
N GLN A 249 0.38 -6.72 17.81
CA GLN A 249 1.69 -7.25 17.41
C GLN A 249 2.67 -6.14 17.00
N PHE A 250 2.20 -5.13 16.26
CA PHE A 250 3.04 -3.99 15.86
C PHE A 250 3.35 -3.07 17.04
N ALA A 251 2.38 -2.79 17.91
CA ALA A 251 2.56 -1.94 19.08
C ALA A 251 3.62 -2.49 20.04
N THR A 252 3.72 -3.81 20.16
CA THR A 252 4.71 -4.49 21.02
C THR A 252 5.90 -5.06 20.25
N ALA A 253 6.04 -4.76 18.96
CA ALA A 253 7.16 -5.26 18.16
C ALA A 253 8.49 -4.69 18.68
N THR A 254 9.49 -5.56 18.76
CA THR A 254 10.84 -5.23 19.20
C THR A 254 11.85 -5.37 18.07
N ARG A 255 12.90 -4.55 18.14
CA ARG A 255 14.11 -4.67 17.31
C ARG A 255 15.00 -5.80 17.86
N GLU A 256 16.08 -6.08 17.16
CA GLU A 256 17.02 -7.15 17.53
C GLU A 256 17.69 -6.94 18.90
N ASP A 257 17.87 -5.69 19.32
CA ASP A 257 18.39 -5.32 20.64
C ASP A 257 17.36 -5.43 21.77
N GLY A 258 16.13 -5.86 21.45
CA GLY A 258 15.02 -5.99 22.40
C GLY A 258 14.29 -4.68 22.68
N SER A 259 14.72 -3.55 22.09
CA SER A 259 14.01 -2.28 22.21
C SER A 259 12.67 -2.31 21.45
N LEU A 260 11.64 -1.66 22.00
CA LEU A 260 10.37 -1.48 21.29
C LEU A 260 10.58 -0.55 20.08
N LEU A 261 9.82 -0.80 19.00
CA LEU A 261 9.69 0.19 17.94
C LEU A 261 9.20 1.54 18.54
N PRO A 262 9.78 2.68 18.16
CA PRO A 262 9.23 3.98 18.51
C PRO A 262 7.76 4.11 18.06
N VAL A 263 6.97 4.88 18.82
CA VAL A 263 5.50 4.98 18.62
C VAL A 263 5.16 5.55 17.24
N ASP A 264 5.93 6.55 16.80
CA ASP A 264 5.81 7.16 15.47
C ASP A 264 6.03 6.14 14.35
N GLU A 265 7.00 5.24 14.47
CA GLU A 265 7.22 4.20 13.45
C GLU A 265 6.04 3.23 13.39
N VAL A 266 5.53 2.80 14.54
CA VAL A 266 4.35 1.93 14.60
C VAL A 266 3.16 2.61 13.89
N VAL A 267 2.93 3.89 14.18
CA VAL A 267 1.84 4.68 13.59
C VAL A 267 1.99 4.79 12.07
N ASP A 268 3.18 5.12 11.57
CA ASP A 268 3.43 5.25 10.14
C ASP A 268 3.31 3.91 9.41
N HIS A 269 3.80 2.82 10.01
CA HIS A 269 3.66 1.46 9.45
C HIS A 269 2.20 1.00 9.43
N MET A 270 1.42 1.29 10.48
CA MET A 270 -0.01 1.00 10.52
C MET A 270 -0.77 1.76 9.43
N ASN A 271 -0.50 3.06 9.28
CA ASN A 271 -1.10 3.88 8.23
C ASN A 271 -0.79 3.33 6.83
N PHE A 272 0.47 2.97 6.56
CA PHE A 272 0.89 2.46 5.28
C PHE A 272 0.29 1.08 4.97
N LEU A 273 0.28 0.17 5.95
CA LEU A 273 -0.24 -1.19 5.77
C LEU A 273 -1.73 -1.18 5.38
N MET A 274 -2.52 -0.34 6.04
CA MET A 274 -3.94 -0.21 5.74
C MET A 274 -4.21 0.29 4.33
N MET A 275 -3.38 1.22 3.82
CA MET A 275 -3.46 1.66 2.43
C MET A 275 -3.10 0.53 1.45
N ALA A 276 -2.02 -0.21 1.71
CA ALA A 276 -1.50 -1.22 0.79
C ALA A 276 -2.42 -2.45 0.64
N ALA A 277 -3.12 -2.84 1.71
CA ALA A 277 -3.88 -4.08 1.75
C ALA A 277 -5.26 -4.01 1.05
N HIS A 278 -5.80 -2.81 0.81
CA HIS A 278 -7.20 -2.68 0.42
C HIS A 278 -7.47 -2.79 -1.09
N ASP A 279 -6.92 -1.88 -1.89
CA ASP A 279 -7.23 -1.81 -3.32
C ASP A 279 -6.61 -2.98 -4.11
N THR A 280 -5.47 -3.51 -3.65
CA THR A 280 -4.80 -4.67 -4.26
C THR A 280 -5.62 -5.95 -4.13
N ILE A 281 -6.19 -6.23 -2.96
CA ILE A 281 -7.07 -7.39 -2.74
C ILE A 281 -8.41 -7.19 -3.46
N THR A 282 -8.98 -5.99 -3.41
CA THR A 282 -10.24 -5.66 -4.10
C THR A 282 -10.14 -5.95 -5.60
N SER A 283 -9.08 -5.45 -6.25
CA SER A 283 -8.85 -5.64 -7.69
C SER A 283 -8.52 -7.11 -8.04
N SER A 284 -7.70 -7.77 -7.23
CA SER A 284 -7.35 -9.18 -7.43
C SER A 284 -8.56 -10.11 -7.29
N ALA A 285 -9.37 -9.93 -6.24
CA ALA A 285 -10.57 -10.71 -6.01
C ALA A 285 -11.62 -10.46 -7.09
N THR A 286 -11.79 -9.21 -7.54
CA THR A 286 -12.68 -8.89 -8.66
C THR A 286 -12.25 -9.61 -9.94
N SER A 287 -10.95 -9.58 -10.25
CA SER A 287 -10.40 -10.26 -11.43
C SER A 287 -10.57 -11.76 -11.34
N LEU A 288 -10.29 -12.35 -10.16
CA LEU A 288 -10.50 -13.76 -9.89
C LEU A 288 -11.94 -14.18 -10.14
N ILE A 289 -12.91 -13.50 -9.52
CA ILE A 289 -14.33 -13.83 -9.68
C ILE A 289 -14.80 -13.62 -11.12
N TYR A 290 -14.35 -12.57 -11.80
CA TYR A 290 -14.63 -12.37 -13.22
C TYR A 290 -14.15 -13.57 -14.06
N HIS A 291 -12.91 -14.01 -13.87
CA HIS A 291 -12.37 -15.15 -14.60
C HIS A 291 -13.06 -16.46 -14.26
N LEU A 292 -13.44 -16.70 -13.00
CA LEU A 292 -14.21 -17.89 -12.61
C LEU A 292 -15.61 -17.89 -13.25
N ALA A 293 -16.30 -16.73 -13.25
CA ALA A 293 -17.61 -16.59 -13.89
C ALA A 293 -17.54 -16.79 -15.42
N ALA A 294 -16.47 -16.31 -16.06
CA ALA A 294 -16.23 -16.51 -17.49
C ALA A 294 -15.78 -17.95 -17.85
N ASN A 295 -15.28 -18.72 -16.87
CA ASN A 295 -14.73 -20.06 -17.08
C ASN A 295 -15.32 -21.07 -16.07
N PRO A 296 -16.55 -21.57 -16.28
CA PRO A 296 -17.23 -22.45 -15.33
C PRO A 296 -16.45 -23.73 -14.98
N ALA A 297 -15.64 -24.25 -15.90
CA ALA A 297 -14.79 -25.41 -15.63
C ALA A 297 -13.72 -25.12 -14.56
N TRP A 298 -13.18 -23.90 -14.51
CA TRP A 298 -12.24 -23.50 -13.46
C TRP A 298 -12.95 -23.31 -12.12
N GLN A 299 -14.15 -22.75 -12.15
CA GLN A 299 -14.99 -22.62 -10.96
C GLN A 299 -15.31 -23.98 -10.35
N GLU A 300 -15.69 -24.97 -11.16
CA GLU A 300 -16.03 -26.29 -10.65
C GLU A 300 -14.80 -27.02 -10.11
N LYS A 301 -13.67 -26.96 -10.81
CA LYS A 301 -12.41 -27.52 -10.32
C LYS A 301 -12.01 -26.93 -8.95
N LEU A 302 -12.15 -25.62 -8.76
CA LEU A 302 -11.85 -24.97 -7.49
C LEU A 302 -12.87 -25.39 -6.39
N ARG A 303 -14.15 -25.55 -6.75
CA ARG A 303 -15.18 -26.06 -5.84
C ARG A 303 -14.87 -27.48 -5.36
N GLU A 304 -14.49 -28.37 -6.28
CA GLU A 304 -14.10 -29.75 -5.98
C GLU A 304 -12.91 -29.79 -5.02
N GLU A 305 -11.89 -28.96 -5.26
CA GLU A 305 -10.72 -28.85 -4.37
C GLU A 305 -11.12 -28.38 -2.96
N ILE A 306 -11.94 -27.32 -2.86
CA ILE A 306 -12.43 -26.82 -1.58
C ILE A 306 -13.19 -27.93 -0.84
N PHE A 307 -14.06 -28.67 -1.51
CA PHE A 307 -14.81 -29.78 -0.91
C PHE A 307 -13.91 -30.92 -0.47
N ALA A 308 -12.89 -31.28 -1.25
CA ALA A 308 -11.94 -32.32 -0.88
C ALA A 308 -11.14 -31.97 0.39
N VAL A 309 -10.76 -30.70 0.56
CA VAL A 309 -9.98 -30.23 1.72
C VAL A 309 -10.85 -30.02 2.96
N THR A 310 -12.07 -29.52 2.80
CA THR A 310 -12.98 -29.18 3.92
C THR A 310 -13.92 -30.33 4.32
N GLY A 311 -14.01 -31.39 3.52
CA GLY A 311 -15.02 -32.44 3.69
C GLY A 311 -16.40 -32.06 3.13
N GLY A 312 -16.48 -30.96 2.37
CA GLY A 312 -17.68 -30.49 1.70
C GLY A 312 -18.72 -29.88 2.64
N PRO A 313 -19.93 -29.62 2.14
CA PRO A 313 -21.01 -29.12 2.96
C PRO A 313 -21.53 -30.18 3.96
N ASP A 314 -22.10 -29.71 5.07
CA ASP A 314 -22.87 -30.51 6.01
C ASP A 314 -24.25 -30.88 5.42
N GLY A 315 -25.06 -31.61 6.18
CA GLY A 315 -26.40 -32.04 5.74
C GLY A 315 -27.39 -30.90 5.48
N GLN A 316 -27.03 -29.65 5.81
CA GLN A 316 -27.84 -28.44 5.61
C GLN A 316 -27.28 -27.55 4.48
N GLY A 317 -26.17 -27.95 3.85
CA GLY A 317 -25.51 -27.17 2.81
C GLY A 317 -24.48 -26.16 3.32
N ASN A 318 -24.19 -26.12 4.62
CA ASN A 318 -23.20 -25.22 5.20
C ASN A 318 -21.78 -25.82 5.09
N PRO A 319 -20.71 -25.03 4.96
CA PRO A 319 -19.34 -25.56 5.03
C PRO A 319 -19.10 -26.35 6.32
N ARG A 320 -18.47 -27.54 6.24
CA ARG A 320 -17.97 -28.24 7.43
C ARG A 320 -16.70 -27.55 7.92
N GLY A 321 -16.85 -26.64 8.89
CA GLY A 321 -15.74 -25.89 9.50
C GLY A 321 -16.16 -25.15 10.74
#